data_AF-A0A2V5P9Y7-F1
#
_entry.id   AF-A0A2V5P9Y7-F1
#
_cell.length_a   1.000
_cell.length_b   1.000
_cell.length_c   1.000
_cell.angle_alpha   90.00
_cell.angle_beta   90.00
_cell.angle_gamma   90.00
#
_symmetry.space_group_name_H-M   'P 1'
#
loop_
_entity.id
_entity.type
_entity.pdbx_description
1 polymer ?
#
loop_
_entity_poly.entity_id
_entity_poly.type
_entity_poly.pdbx_seq_one_letter_code
_entity_poly.pdbx_strand_id
1 'polypeptide(L)'
;ATGQATTDVSRLGLYTRPTAPTYPLIQSSAPWAFSVPPNTPDYEAITESPTSPTKIRLYEFSPHLHTRGARFKYEAIYPAGHNPPSEVLLSVPDYVFHWQTAYRLTQPKDLPAGTKIRCTAGWDNSVRNAELMSLFLDPNNPNNYHYDPNNTVGWGDQTWDEMFIGYFNYAVIP
;
A
#
# COMPACT_ATOMS: atom_id res chain seq x y z
N ALA A 1 -6.40 21.91 11.56
CA ALA A 1 -6.00 23.11 10.77
C ALA A 1 -6.39 24.36 11.56
N THR A 2 -5.72 25.49 11.41
CA THR A 2 -5.92 26.70 12.25
C THR A 2 -7.18 27.51 11.91
N GLY A 3 -7.97 27.10 10.90
CA GLY A 3 -9.21 27.80 10.49
C GLY A 3 -8.99 29.18 9.85
N GLN A 4 -7.74 29.56 9.62
CA GLN A 4 -7.34 30.84 9.01
C GLN A 4 -6.85 30.58 7.58
N ALA A 5 -7.12 31.51 6.67
CA ALA A 5 -6.56 31.46 5.33
C ALA A 5 -5.02 31.51 5.42
N THR A 6 -4.35 30.53 4.85
CA THR A 6 -2.89 30.49 4.74
C THR A 6 -2.48 30.42 3.28
N THR A 7 -1.26 30.84 2.98
CA THR A 7 -0.65 30.64 1.67
C THR A 7 0.29 29.45 1.75
N ASP A 8 0.01 28.41 0.98
CA ASP A 8 0.96 27.31 0.79
C ASP A 8 2.12 27.77 -0.09
N VAL A 9 3.35 27.45 0.33
CA VAL A 9 4.58 27.76 -0.39
C VAL A 9 5.41 26.49 -0.61
N SER A 10 4.76 25.33 -0.67
CA SER A 10 5.40 24.04 -0.89
C SER A 10 6.19 24.02 -2.20
N ARG A 11 7.37 23.41 -2.19
CA ARG A 11 8.28 23.35 -3.34
C ARG A 11 8.82 21.93 -3.52
N LEU A 12 8.98 21.53 -4.77
CA LEU A 12 9.65 20.28 -5.16
C LEU A 12 10.96 20.61 -5.88
N GLY A 13 12.07 20.04 -5.41
CA GLY A 13 13.35 20.08 -6.11
C GLY A 13 13.52 18.84 -6.99
N LEU A 14 13.74 19.04 -8.29
CA LEU A 14 14.02 17.96 -9.23
C LEU A 14 15.50 17.98 -9.62
N TYR A 15 16.20 16.88 -9.37
CA TYR A 15 17.59 16.69 -9.78
C TYR A 15 17.63 15.78 -10.99
N THR A 16 18.24 16.26 -12.08
CA THR A 16 18.33 15.51 -13.34
C THR A 16 19.77 15.08 -13.61
N ARG A 17 19.92 14.00 -14.37
CA ARG A 17 21.20 13.59 -14.96
C ARG A 17 21.21 13.97 -16.44
N PRO A 18 22.38 14.29 -17.03
CA PRO A 18 22.47 14.62 -18.45
C PRO A 18 22.19 13.42 -19.36
N THR A 19 22.35 12.20 -18.85
CA THR A 19 22.16 10.96 -19.60
C THR A 19 21.05 10.11 -18.99
N ALA A 20 20.32 9.39 -19.85
CA ALA A 20 19.31 8.44 -19.43
C ALA A 20 19.91 7.31 -18.55
N PRO A 21 19.14 6.76 -17.59
CA PRO A 21 19.57 5.58 -16.84
C PRO A 21 19.63 4.36 -17.76
N THR A 22 20.51 3.40 -17.43
CA THR A 22 20.61 2.12 -18.16
C THR A 22 19.28 1.36 -18.14
N TYR A 23 18.60 1.36 -16.99
CA TYR A 23 17.27 0.78 -16.83
C TYR A 23 16.37 1.81 -16.13
N PRO A 24 15.25 2.23 -16.75
CA PRO A 24 14.32 3.15 -16.12
C PRO A 24 13.60 2.47 -14.94
N LEU A 25 13.29 3.25 -13.90
CA LEU A 25 12.46 2.80 -12.79
C LEU A 25 10.99 2.85 -13.22
N ILE A 26 10.26 1.77 -12.96
CA ILE A 26 8.86 1.59 -13.29
C ILE A 26 8.11 1.32 -11.98
N GLN A 27 7.06 2.09 -11.73
CA GLN A 27 6.10 1.79 -10.66
C GLN A 27 4.97 0.93 -11.19
N SER A 28 4.61 -0.11 -10.45
CA SER A 28 3.43 -0.92 -10.71
C SER A 28 2.68 -1.22 -9.42
N SER A 29 1.51 -1.83 -9.55
CA SER A 29 0.64 -2.21 -8.45
C SER A 29 -0.18 -3.44 -8.80
N ALA A 30 -0.73 -4.09 -7.79
CA ALA A 30 -1.74 -5.13 -7.97
C ALA A 30 -3.16 -4.51 -8.04
N PRO A 31 -4.06 -4.93 -8.96
CA PRO A 31 -5.44 -4.44 -9.07
C PRO A 31 -6.32 -5.00 -7.96
N TRP A 32 -7.41 -4.33 -7.56
CA TRP A 32 -8.07 -4.68 -6.30
C TRP A 32 -9.60 -4.56 -6.39
N ALA A 33 -10.27 -5.50 -5.75
CA ALA A 33 -11.70 -5.48 -5.44
C ALA A 33 -11.85 -6.14 -4.07
N PHE A 34 -12.47 -5.44 -3.12
CA PHE A 34 -12.69 -5.93 -1.77
C PHE A 34 -13.88 -5.18 -1.15
N SER A 35 -14.41 -5.73 -0.06
CA SER A 35 -15.51 -5.13 0.70
C SER A 35 -15.37 -5.59 2.14
N VAL A 36 -14.97 -4.68 3.02
CA VAL A 36 -14.77 -4.93 4.44
C VAL A 36 -16.13 -4.90 5.13
N PRO A 37 -16.59 -6.03 5.72
CA PRO A 37 -17.89 -6.05 6.38
C PRO A 37 -17.90 -5.20 7.66
N PRO A 38 -19.09 -4.82 8.15
CA PRO A 38 -19.24 -4.20 9.46
C PRO A 38 -18.60 -5.03 10.57
N ASN A 39 -18.12 -4.35 11.63
CA ASN A 39 -17.69 -4.96 12.89
C ASN A 39 -16.66 -6.10 12.74
N THR A 40 -15.79 -6.03 11.73
CA THR A 40 -14.83 -7.09 11.42
C THR A 40 -13.41 -6.66 11.80
N PRO A 41 -12.79 -7.22 12.85
CA PRO A 41 -11.51 -6.72 13.39
C PRO A 41 -10.25 -7.11 12.59
N ASP A 42 -10.32 -8.11 11.72
CA ASP A 42 -9.21 -8.48 10.81
C ASP A 42 -9.80 -9.11 9.54
N TYR A 43 -10.40 -8.28 8.69
CA TYR A 43 -10.81 -8.72 7.36
C TYR A 43 -9.58 -8.83 6.47
N GLU A 44 -9.32 -10.00 5.90
CA GLU A 44 -8.20 -10.21 4.98
C GLU A 44 -8.65 -10.15 3.52
N ALA A 45 -7.86 -9.48 2.67
CA ALA A 45 -7.96 -9.59 1.23
C ALA A 45 -6.59 -9.81 0.59
N ILE A 46 -6.60 -10.49 -0.56
CA ILE A 46 -5.41 -10.83 -1.32
C ILE A 46 -5.58 -10.30 -2.75
N THR A 47 -4.52 -9.73 -3.30
CA THR A 47 -4.41 -9.42 -4.73
C THR A 47 -3.04 -9.80 -5.28
N GLU A 48 -2.94 -9.95 -6.60
CA GLU A 48 -1.71 -10.24 -7.31
C GLU A 48 -1.50 -9.26 -8.46
N SER A 49 -0.26 -8.82 -8.66
CA SER A 49 0.12 -8.13 -9.89
C SER A 49 -0.08 -9.04 -11.11
N PRO A 50 -0.16 -8.47 -12.32
CA PRO A 50 0.07 -9.24 -13.53
C PRO A 50 1.41 -10.00 -13.45
N THR A 51 1.46 -11.16 -14.12
CA THR A 51 2.70 -11.93 -14.26
C THR A 51 3.72 -11.12 -15.04
N SER A 52 4.93 -10.97 -14.50
CA SER A 52 6.02 -10.30 -15.23
C SER A 52 6.46 -11.17 -16.42
N PRO A 53 6.41 -10.67 -17.67
CA PRO A 53 6.88 -11.44 -18.82
C PRO A 53 8.41 -11.48 -18.92
N THR A 54 9.10 -10.62 -18.18
CA THR A 54 10.56 -10.45 -18.22
C THR A 54 11.17 -10.55 -16.83
N LYS A 55 12.49 -10.74 -16.79
CA LYS A 55 13.27 -10.59 -15.57
C LYS A 55 13.24 -9.13 -15.11
N ILE A 56 13.05 -8.92 -13.81
CA ILE A 56 12.99 -7.59 -13.21
C ILE A 56 13.95 -7.48 -12.03
N ARG A 57 14.40 -6.25 -11.74
CA ARG A 57 15.08 -5.90 -10.50
C ARG A 57 14.15 -5.06 -9.64
N LEU A 58 13.74 -5.59 -8.51
CA LEU A 58 12.86 -4.97 -7.53
C LEU A 58 13.66 -4.12 -6.55
N TYR A 59 13.18 -2.91 -6.25
CA TYR A 59 13.89 -1.94 -5.40
C TYR A 59 13.15 -1.62 -4.10
N GLU A 60 11.84 -1.42 -4.15
CA GLU A 60 11.09 -0.88 -3.01
C GLU A 60 9.59 -1.16 -3.12
N PHE A 61 8.91 -1.08 -1.98
CA PHE A 61 7.47 -1.25 -1.81
C PHE A 61 6.87 -0.04 -1.13
N SER A 62 5.62 0.31 -1.45
CA SER A 62 4.86 1.34 -0.74
C SER A 62 3.43 0.82 -0.49
N PRO A 63 3.20 0.04 0.60
CA PRO A 63 1.85 -0.40 0.96
C PRO A 63 0.97 0.81 1.27
N HIS A 64 -0.22 0.83 0.69
CA HIS A 64 -1.18 1.91 0.86
C HIS A 64 -2.56 1.34 1.21
N LEU A 65 -2.99 1.62 2.44
CA LEU A 65 -4.33 1.38 2.97
C LEU A 65 -4.82 2.70 3.58
N HIS A 66 -6.12 2.83 3.84
CA HIS A 66 -6.63 3.96 4.61
C HIS A 66 -6.64 3.63 6.12
N THR A 67 -7.52 4.30 6.86
CA THR A 67 -7.51 4.36 8.33
C THR A 67 -7.86 3.04 9.01
N ARG A 68 -8.49 2.09 8.31
CA ARG A 68 -8.78 0.73 8.81
C ARG A 68 -7.65 -0.25 8.53
N GLY A 69 -6.66 0.14 7.74
CA GLY A 69 -5.52 -0.73 7.43
C GLY A 69 -4.76 -1.13 8.69
N ALA A 70 -4.66 -2.44 8.93
CA ALA A 70 -4.02 -3.01 10.12
C ALA A 70 -2.69 -3.71 9.79
N ARG A 71 -2.61 -4.37 8.62
CA ARG A 71 -1.42 -5.11 8.21
C ARG A 71 -1.27 -5.19 6.70
N PHE A 72 -0.05 -5.35 6.23
CA PHE A 72 0.27 -5.55 4.82
C PHE A 72 1.44 -6.51 4.65
N LYS A 73 1.36 -7.41 3.67
CA LYS A 73 2.44 -8.35 3.30
C LYS A 73 2.62 -8.39 1.79
N TYR A 74 3.87 -8.46 1.35
CA TYR A 74 4.26 -8.71 -0.05
C TYR A 74 4.97 -10.05 -0.18
N GLU A 75 4.61 -10.81 -1.20
CA GLU A 75 5.22 -12.09 -1.53
C GLU A 75 5.58 -12.13 -3.03
N ALA A 76 6.76 -12.64 -3.37
CA ALA A 76 7.06 -13.08 -4.72
C ALA A 76 6.44 -14.47 -4.90
N ILE A 77 5.57 -14.63 -5.90
CA ILE A 77 5.09 -15.93 -6.36
C ILE A 77 5.87 -16.28 -7.61
N TYR A 78 6.71 -17.30 -7.53
CA TYR A 78 7.63 -17.69 -8.60
C TYR A 78 6.92 -18.57 -9.66
N PRO A 79 7.46 -18.65 -10.89
CA PRO A 79 6.90 -19.52 -11.93
C PRO A 79 6.88 -21.00 -11.49
N ALA A 80 5.96 -21.78 -12.07
CA ALA A 80 5.83 -23.20 -11.77
C ALA A 80 7.17 -23.95 -11.97
N GLY A 81 7.50 -24.84 -11.04
CA GLY A 81 8.77 -25.58 -11.02
C GLY A 81 9.93 -24.85 -10.33
N HIS A 82 9.77 -23.57 -9.96
CA HIS A 82 10.72 -22.89 -9.10
C HIS A 82 10.66 -23.43 -7.66
N ASN A 83 11.81 -23.50 -6.98
CA ASN A 83 11.93 -23.91 -5.59
C ASN A 83 12.79 -22.88 -4.83
N PRO A 84 12.23 -22.08 -3.91
CA PRO A 84 10.87 -22.19 -3.35
C PRO A 84 9.77 -21.70 -4.31
N PRO A 85 8.51 -22.12 -4.17
CA PRO A 85 7.41 -21.63 -5.01
C PRO A 85 7.03 -20.17 -4.71
N SER A 86 7.38 -19.67 -3.53
CA SER A 86 7.16 -18.28 -3.13
C SER A 86 8.17 -17.82 -2.07
N GLU A 87 8.23 -16.50 -1.86
CA GLU A 87 9.07 -15.87 -0.84
C GLU A 87 8.40 -14.61 -0.29
N VAL A 88 8.41 -14.43 1.03
CA VAL A 88 7.97 -13.17 1.66
C VAL A 88 9.03 -12.10 1.41
N LEU A 89 8.62 -10.98 0.80
CA LEU A 89 9.50 -9.87 0.47
C LEU A 89 9.44 -8.75 1.51
N LEU A 90 8.26 -8.50 2.07
CA LEU A 90 8.00 -7.49 3.10
C LEU A 90 6.81 -7.93 3.95
N SER A 91 6.91 -7.73 5.27
CA SER A 91 5.80 -7.88 6.22
C SER A 91 5.71 -6.63 7.08
N VAL A 92 4.55 -6.00 7.10
CA VAL A 92 4.19 -4.84 7.91
C VAL A 92 3.00 -5.27 8.79
N PRO A 93 3.25 -5.96 9.91
CA PRO A 93 2.19 -6.53 10.74
C PRO A 93 1.41 -5.48 11.54
N ASP A 94 2.02 -4.33 11.82
CA ASP A 94 1.43 -3.18 12.51
C ASP A 94 1.43 -1.98 11.56
N TYR A 95 0.61 -2.04 10.52
CA TYR A 95 0.48 -0.94 9.57
C TYR A 95 -0.16 0.28 10.26
N VAL A 96 0.40 1.46 10.03
CA VAL A 96 -0.11 2.72 10.57
C VAL A 96 -0.38 3.67 9.41
N PHE A 97 -1.63 4.07 9.23
CA PHE A 97 -2.06 4.98 8.16
C PHE A 97 -1.27 6.30 8.12
N HIS A 98 -0.83 6.82 9.26
CA HIS A 98 -0.03 8.04 9.32
C HIS A 98 1.46 7.83 8.97
N TRP A 99 1.90 6.58 8.81
CA TRP A 99 3.28 6.18 8.49
C TRP A 99 3.33 5.43 7.15
N GLN A 100 3.00 6.13 6.06
CA GLN A 100 3.03 5.55 4.71
C GLN A 100 4.35 5.84 4.00
N THR A 101 5.41 5.18 4.45
CA THR A 101 6.74 5.33 3.87
C THR A 101 7.04 4.26 2.83
N ALA A 102 7.94 4.57 1.89
CA ALA A 102 8.52 3.57 1.02
C ALA A 102 9.50 2.66 1.80
N TYR A 103 9.37 1.35 1.63
CA TYR A 103 10.28 0.33 2.14
C TYR A 103 11.26 -0.04 1.04
N ARG A 104 12.46 0.56 1.08
CA ARG A 104 13.53 0.25 0.13
C ARG A 104 14.35 -0.95 0.58
N LEU A 105 14.55 -1.90 -0.32
CA LEU A 105 15.42 -3.04 -0.09
C LEU A 105 16.87 -2.58 0.03
N THR A 106 17.58 -3.05 1.07
CA THR A 106 19.02 -2.81 1.25
C THR A 106 19.81 -3.29 0.03
N GLN A 107 19.39 -4.40 -0.57
CA GLN A 107 19.92 -4.92 -1.82
C GLN A 107 18.75 -5.15 -2.78
N PRO A 108 18.72 -4.50 -3.95
CA PRO A 108 17.70 -4.77 -4.96
C PRO A 108 17.67 -6.26 -5.32
N LYS A 109 16.46 -6.80 -5.50
CA LYS A 109 16.25 -8.23 -5.73
C LYS A 109 15.91 -8.51 -7.19
N ASP A 110 16.67 -9.38 -7.83
CA ASP A 110 16.32 -9.88 -9.15
C ASP A 110 15.20 -10.93 -9.01
N LEU A 111 14.11 -10.74 -9.75
CA LEU A 111 13.02 -11.70 -9.85
C LEU A 111 12.96 -12.23 -11.30
N PRO A 112 12.83 -13.56 -11.49
CA PRO A 112 12.78 -14.15 -12.82
C PRO A 112 11.48 -13.77 -13.56
N ALA A 113 11.51 -13.89 -14.88
CA ALA A 113 10.28 -13.89 -15.68
C ALA A 113 9.30 -14.95 -15.17
N GLY A 114 8.01 -14.65 -15.24
CA GLY A 114 6.94 -15.49 -14.68
C GLY A 114 6.61 -15.21 -13.21
N THR A 115 7.34 -14.30 -12.55
CA THR A 115 7.04 -13.90 -11.16
C THR A 115 5.81 -12.99 -11.10
N LYS A 116 4.98 -13.18 -10.07
CA LYS A 116 3.94 -12.23 -9.65
C LYS A 116 4.26 -11.67 -8.27
N ILE A 117 3.79 -10.46 -8.00
CA ILE A 117 3.80 -9.89 -6.65
C ILE A 117 2.41 -10.10 -6.03
N ARG A 118 2.32 -10.91 -4.98
CA ARG A 118 1.10 -11.08 -4.19
C ARG A 118 1.13 -10.12 -3.01
N CYS A 119 0.03 -9.41 -2.81
CA CYS A 119 -0.20 -8.53 -1.69
C CYS A 119 -1.31 -9.11 -0.83
N THR A 120 -1.10 -9.17 0.49
CA THR A 120 -2.13 -9.53 1.47
C THR A 120 -2.28 -8.38 2.44
N ALA A 121 -3.48 -7.86 2.60
CA ALA A 121 -3.78 -6.79 3.55
C ALA A 121 -4.88 -7.22 4.52
N GLY A 122 -4.83 -6.64 5.72
CA GLY A 122 -5.86 -6.80 6.75
C GLY A 122 -6.43 -5.46 7.16
N TRP A 123 -7.74 -5.42 7.41
CA TRP A 123 -8.46 -4.25 7.90
C TRP A 123 -9.19 -4.54 9.21
N ASP A 124 -9.12 -3.60 10.14
CA ASP A 124 -9.92 -3.59 11.35
C ASP A 124 -11.07 -2.60 11.17
N ASN A 125 -12.29 -3.10 10.97
CA ASN A 125 -13.55 -2.32 10.95
C ASN A 125 -14.37 -2.54 12.23
N SER A 126 -13.70 -2.74 13.38
CA SER A 126 -14.36 -2.93 14.68
C SER A 126 -14.74 -1.60 15.35
N VAL A 127 -15.66 -1.68 16.32
CA VAL A 127 -15.97 -0.56 17.24
C VAL A 127 -14.73 -0.07 17.97
N ARG A 128 -13.83 -0.98 18.36
CA ARG A 128 -12.59 -0.62 19.05
C ARG A 128 -11.71 0.27 18.17
N ASN A 129 -11.52 -0.08 16.89
CA ASN A 129 -10.74 0.77 15.99
C ASN A 129 -11.46 2.10 15.71
N ALA A 130 -12.80 2.10 15.64
CA ALA A 130 -13.58 3.33 15.56
C ALA A 130 -13.31 4.29 16.74
N GLU A 131 -13.33 3.77 17.96
CA GLU A 131 -13.04 4.52 19.18
C GLU A 131 -11.59 5.03 19.18
N LEU A 132 -10.62 4.20 18.80
CA LEU A 132 -9.21 4.61 18.70
C LEU A 132 -9.02 5.72 17.65
N MET A 133 -9.63 5.60 16.48
CA MET A 133 -9.52 6.62 15.43
C MET A 133 -10.20 7.93 15.82
N SER A 134 -11.28 7.87 16.62
CA SER A 134 -11.96 9.05 17.14
C SER A 134 -11.06 9.93 18.02
N LEU A 135 -10.02 9.36 18.65
CA LEU A 135 -9.06 10.10 19.46
C LEU A 135 -8.14 11.02 18.62
N PHE A 136 -8.03 10.77 17.31
CA PHE A 136 -7.24 11.59 16.39
C PHE A 136 -8.07 12.66 15.67
N LEU A 137 -9.38 12.71 15.93
CA LEU A 137 -10.28 13.70 15.34
C LEU A 137 -10.29 15.00 16.16
N ASP A 138 -10.31 16.14 15.49
CA ASP A 138 -10.48 17.45 16.15
C ASP A 138 -11.96 17.63 16.48
N PRO A 139 -12.41 17.60 17.75
CA PRO A 139 -13.83 17.64 18.09
C PRO A 139 -14.57 18.88 17.58
N ASN A 140 -13.86 19.94 17.20
CA ASN A 140 -14.44 21.18 16.67
C ASN A 140 -14.47 21.24 15.14
N ASN A 141 -13.93 20.23 14.44
CA ASN A 141 -13.92 20.17 12.99
C ASN A 141 -15.25 19.58 12.47
N PRO A 142 -16.10 20.38 11.80
CA PRO A 142 -17.36 19.89 11.25
C PRO A 142 -17.16 18.91 10.07
N ASN A 143 -15.94 18.82 9.54
CA ASN A 143 -15.54 17.85 8.53
C ASN A 143 -14.88 16.60 9.14
N ASN A 144 -15.09 16.33 10.43
CA ASN A 144 -14.76 15.02 10.96
C ASN A 144 -15.69 13.99 10.33
N TYR A 145 -15.16 13.23 9.39
CA TYR A 145 -15.89 12.12 8.83
C TYR A 145 -15.84 10.94 9.80
N HIS A 146 -17.03 10.48 10.15
CA HIS A 146 -17.20 9.46 11.18
C HIS A 146 -16.81 8.11 10.62
N TYR A 147 -15.78 7.54 11.25
CA TYR A 147 -15.55 6.11 11.22
C TYR A 147 -16.78 5.43 11.84
N ASP A 148 -17.67 4.88 11.02
CA ASP A 148 -18.82 4.08 11.48
C ASP A 148 -18.54 2.58 11.24
N PRO A 149 -18.33 1.78 12.30
CA PRO A 149 -18.05 0.36 12.20
C PRO A 149 -19.27 -0.47 11.74
N ASN A 150 -20.46 0.13 11.66
CA ASN A 150 -21.68 -0.55 11.20
C ASN A 150 -21.83 -0.56 9.67
N ASN A 151 -21.00 0.20 8.97
CA ASN A 151 -21.04 0.26 7.51
C ASN A 151 -20.07 -0.73 6.89
N THR A 152 -20.50 -1.32 5.78
CA THR A 152 -19.60 -2.01 4.85
C THR A 152 -18.74 -0.97 4.15
N VAL A 153 -17.43 -1.20 4.08
CA VAL A 153 -16.48 -0.26 3.48
C VAL A 153 -15.78 -0.92 2.30
N GLY A 154 -15.89 -0.29 1.14
CA GLY A 154 -15.19 -0.71 -0.07
C GLY A 154 -14.10 0.29 -0.42
N TRP A 155 -13.62 0.20 -1.66
CA TRP A 155 -12.68 1.19 -2.13
C TRP A 155 -13.32 2.56 -2.36
N GLY A 156 -12.56 3.60 -2.01
CA GLY A 156 -12.83 4.97 -2.43
C GLY A 156 -11.63 5.88 -2.21
N ASP A 157 -11.71 7.09 -2.74
CA ASP A 157 -10.62 8.07 -2.67
C ASP A 157 -10.53 8.77 -1.31
N GLN A 158 -11.58 8.67 -0.50
CA GLN A 158 -11.66 9.37 0.77
C GLN A 158 -11.12 8.51 1.91
N THR A 159 -10.53 9.14 2.94
CA THR A 159 -9.90 8.43 4.06
C THR A 159 -10.87 7.62 4.93
N TRP A 160 -12.18 7.86 4.79
CA TRP A 160 -13.25 7.08 5.43
C TRP A 160 -13.75 5.91 4.59
N ASP A 161 -13.50 5.93 3.27
CA ASP A 161 -13.48 4.73 2.44
C ASP A 161 -12.17 3.97 2.70
N GLU A 162 -11.93 2.87 1.97
CA GLU A 162 -10.65 2.16 2.06
C GLU A 162 -9.86 2.15 0.76
N MET A 163 -8.58 1.81 0.89
CA MET A 163 -7.75 1.45 -0.24
C MET A 163 -7.01 0.13 -0.02
N PHE A 164 -6.69 -0.55 -1.10
CA PHE A 164 -5.79 -1.70 -1.16
C PHE A 164 -4.77 -1.56 -2.30
N ILE A 165 -3.67 -0.84 -2.08
CA ILE A 165 -2.62 -0.72 -3.11
C ILE A 165 -1.31 -1.29 -2.63
N GLY A 166 -0.84 -2.29 -3.37
CA GLY A 166 0.50 -2.81 -3.24
C GLY A 166 1.45 -2.18 -4.24
N TYR A 167 1.91 -0.95 -4.02
CA TYR A 167 2.87 -0.33 -4.93
C TYR A 167 4.24 -0.97 -4.80
N PHE A 168 4.91 -1.15 -5.93
CA PHE A 168 6.30 -1.55 -5.98
C PHE A 168 7.03 -0.93 -7.17
N ASN A 169 8.31 -0.63 -6.97
CA ASN A 169 9.16 -0.07 -8.00
C ASN A 169 10.22 -1.08 -8.44
N TYR A 170 10.35 -1.25 -9.75
CA TYR A 170 11.28 -2.19 -10.36
C TYR A 170 11.91 -1.60 -11.63
N ALA A 171 12.92 -2.27 -12.16
CA ALA A 171 13.43 -2.02 -13.50
C ALA A 171 13.44 -3.33 -14.30
N VAL A 172 13.18 -3.27 -15.60
CA VAL A 172 13.37 -4.43 -16.49
C VAL A 172 14.86 -4.58 -16.77
N ILE A 173 15.38 -5.78 -16.56
CA ILE A 173 16.80 -6.11 -16.77
C ILE A 173 16.92 -7.24 -17.81
N PRO A 174 18.08 -7.36 -18.49
CA PRO A 174 18.34 -8.44 -19.42
C PRO A 174 18.22 -9.84 -18.79
#